data_AF-A0A3A6HHJ0-F1
#
_entry.id   AF-A0A3A6HHJ0-F1
#
_cell.length_a   1.000
_cell.length_b   1.000
_cell.length_c   1.000
_cell.angle_alpha   90.00
_cell.angle_beta   90.00
_cell.angle_gamma   90.00
#
_symmetry.space_group_name_H-M   'P 1'
#
loop_
_entity.id
_entity.type
_entity.pdbx_description
1 polymer ?
#
loop_
_entity_poly.entity_id
_entity_poly.type
_entity_poly.pdbx_seq_one_letter_code
_entity_poly.pdbx_strand_id
1 'polypeptide(L)'
;MPQYPVIDKVKTGKQLKQLIKNKGYTIKDIQQYLSLSCIQTIYRWFDGINIPSVDNLYALSALLQVPVDRLLIGNREEDSRYMVMKCLNNRQKRIWTYFLYMNENAVS
;
A
#
# COMPACT_ATOMS: atom_id res chain seq x y z
N MET A 1 14.81 17.03 -11.97
CA MET A 1 14.90 15.64 -11.45
C MET A 1 13.65 15.38 -10.62
N PRO A 2 12.93 14.28 -10.84
CA PRO A 2 11.79 13.92 -9.99
C PRO A 2 12.25 13.75 -8.54
N GLN A 3 11.44 14.19 -7.59
CA GLN A 3 11.75 14.08 -6.17
C GLN A 3 11.81 12.61 -5.75
N TYR A 4 12.81 12.23 -4.96
CA TYR A 4 12.88 10.87 -4.42
C TYR A 4 11.62 10.58 -3.57
N PRO A 5 10.87 9.51 -3.85
CA PRO A 5 9.65 9.21 -3.12
C PRO A 5 9.97 8.73 -1.70
N VAL A 6 9.32 9.34 -0.72
CA VAL A 6 9.48 9.04 0.71
C VAL A 6 8.14 8.66 1.31
N ILE A 7 8.16 7.64 2.15
CA ILE A 7 7.00 7.20 2.93
C ILE A 7 6.79 8.19 4.10
N ASP A 8 5.58 8.70 4.21
CA ASP A 8 5.11 9.46 5.37
C ASP A 8 4.75 8.46 6.48
N LYS A 9 5.66 8.31 7.45
CA LYS A 9 5.52 7.35 8.55
C LYS A 9 4.29 7.64 9.41
N VAL A 10 3.99 8.91 9.66
CA VAL A 10 2.87 9.31 10.53
C VAL A 10 1.54 9.00 9.85
N LYS A 11 1.40 9.35 8.56
CA LYS A 11 0.18 9.00 7.80
C LYS A 11 0.06 7.49 7.62
N THR A 12 1.15 6.78 7.37
CA THR A 12 1.19 5.32 7.32
C THR A 12 0.72 4.69 8.63
N GLY A 13 1.22 5.16 9.77
CA GLY A 13 0.78 4.71 11.09
C GLY A 13 -0.72 4.90 11.34
N LYS A 14 -1.25 6.08 10.99
CA LYS A 14 -2.69 6.37 11.05
C LYS A 14 -3.49 5.44 10.13
N GLN A 15 -3.01 5.20 8.91
CA GLN A 15 -3.66 4.29 7.96
C GLN A 15 -3.72 2.85 8.49
N LEU A 16 -2.59 2.33 9.02
CA LEU A 16 -2.55 1.00 9.64
C LEU A 16 -3.57 0.89 10.77
N LYS A 17 -3.62 1.88 11.68
CA LYS A 17 -4.57 1.91 12.79
C LYS A 17 -6.03 1.86 12.31
N GLN A 18 -6.35 2.60 11.25
CA GLN A 18 -7.70 2.59 10.66
C GLN A 18 -8.03 1.25 10.00
N LEU A 19 -7.12 0.68 9.21
CA LEU A 19 -7.36 -0.60 8.53
C LEU A 19 -7.53 -1.75 9.52
N ILE A 20 -6.70 -1.82 10.56
CA ILE A 20 -6.80 -2.80 11.65
C ILE A 20 -8.16 -2.68 12.34
N LYS A 21 -8.55 -1.45 12.71
CA LYS A 21 -9.84 -1.18 13.35
C LYS A 21 -11.02 -1.56 12.46
N ASN A 22 -10.97 -1.20 11.18
CA ASN A 22 -12.05 -1.47 10.23
C ASN A 22 -12.25 -2.96 9.97
N LYS A 23 -11.18 -3.77 10.09
CA LYS A 23 -11.26 -5.23 10.02
C LYS A 23 -11.67 -5.89 11.34
N GLY A 24 -11.84 -5.11 12.41
CA GLY A 24 -12.27 -5.59 13.72
C GLY A 24 -11.17 -6.25 14.55
N TYR A 25 -9.89 -6.10 14.15
CA TYR A 25 -8.77 -6.68 14.91
C TYR A 25 -8.39 -5.79 16.09
N THR A 26 -8.10 -6.44 17.22
CA THR A 26 -7.46 -5.80 18.36
C THR A 26 -5.96 -5.74 18.16
N ILE A 27 -5.29 -4.89 18.93
CA ILE A 27 -3.83 -4.77 18.89
C ILE A 27 -3.16 -6.08 19.35
N LYS A 28 -3.80 -6.84 20.25
CA LYS A 28 -3.31 -8.15 20.70
C LYS A 28 -3.36 -9.18 19.56
N ASP A 29 -4.42 -9.17 18.75
CA ASP A 29 -4.54 -10.06 17.60
C ASP A 29 -3.41 -9.82 16.61
N ILE A 30 -3.10 -8.54 16.33
CA ILE A 30 -1.99 -8.16 15.44
C ILE A 30 -0.64 -8.59 16.03
N GLN A 31 -0.43 -8.39 17.32
CA GLN A 31 0.81 -8.79 18.00
C GLN A 31 1.03 -10.30 17.93
N GLN A 32 -0.02 -11.08 18.20
CA GLN A 32 0.02 -12.54 18.13
C GLN A 32 0.23 -13.03 16.69
N TYR A 33 -0.51 -12.48 15.73
CA TYR A 33 -0.40 -12.87 14.32
C TYR A 33 1.01 -12.63 13.77
N LEU A 34 1.60 -11.48 14.09
CA LEU A 34 2.96 -11.13 13.65
C LEU A 34 4.05 -11.72 14.55
N SER A 35 3.69 -12.52 15.56
CA SER A 35 4.63 -13.11 16.53
C SER A 35 5.59 -12.07 17.14
N LEU A 36 5.08 -10.86 17.41
CA LEU A 36 5.88 -9.80 18.01
C LEU A 36 6.04 -10.05 19.50
N SER A 37 7.25 -9.86 20.01
CA SER A 37 7.54 -9.97 21.44
C SER A 37 6.91 -8.88 22.29
N CYS A 38 6.60 -7.72 21.70
CA CYS A 38 6.08 -6.57 22.42
C CYS A 38 4.98 -5.83 21.64
N ILE A 39 3.87 -5.55 22.32
CA ILE A 39 2.77 -4.73 21.81
C ILE A 39 3.24 -3.29 21.51
N GLN A 40 4.24 -2.78 22.25
CA GLN A 40 4.78 -1.43 22.06
C GLN A 40 5.29 -1.20 20.63
N THR A 41 5.75 -2.26 19.95
CA THR A 41 6.18 -2.19 18.55
C THR A 41 5.05 -1.68 17.64
N ILE A 42 3.81 -2.10 17.88
CA ILE A 42 2.66 -1.68 17.08
C ILE A 42 2.30 -0.22 17.36
N TYR A 43 2.35 0.23 18.61
CA TYR A 43 2.12 1.64 18.95
C TYR A 43 3.17 2.56 18.31
N ARG A 44 4.44 2.13 18.26
CA ARG A 44 5.49 2.88 17.56
C ARG A 44 5.22 3.04 16.06
N TRP A 45 4.56 2.06 15.43
CA TRP A 45 4.09 2.21 14.06
C TRP A 45 2.98 3.25 13.94
N PHE A 46 2.01 3.23 14.86
CA PHE A 46 0.90 4.19 14.85
C PHE A 46 1.36 5.63 15.08
N ASP A 47 2.39 5.83 15.89
CA ASP A 47 2.99 7.12 16.18
C ASP A 47 3.98 7.57 15.09
N GLY A 48 4.27 6.71 14.10
CA GLY A 48 5.18 7.00 12.99
C GLY A 48 6.67 7.01 13.38
N ILE A 49 7.02 6.43 14.53
CA ILE A 49 8.42 6.33 15.00
C ILE A 49 9.22 5.44 14.05
N ASN A 50 8.64 4.30 13.69
CA ASN A 50 9.19 3.36 12.70
C ASN A 50 8.08 2.78 11.83
N ILE A 51 8.46 2.21 10.69
CA ILE A 51 7.57 1.47 9.80
C ILE A 51 7.70 -0.02 10.16
N PRO A 52 6.66 -0.85 10.02
CA PRO A 52 6.82 -2.30 10.10
C PRO A 52 7.88 -2.78 9.10
N SER A 53 8.53 -3.91 9.39
CA SER A 53 9.42 -4.55 8.41
C SER A 53 8.65 -4.91 7.14
N VAL A 54 9.36 -5.15 6.04
CA VAL A 54 8.76 -5.60 4.77
C VAL A 54 7.95 -6.88 4.99
N ASP A 55 8.47 -7.83 5.76
CA ASP A 55 7.75 -9.08 6.09
C ASP A 55 6.46 -8.81 6.88
N ASN A 56 6.50 -7.91 7.86
CA ASN A 56 5.32 -7.54 8.64
C ASN A 56 4.29 -6.82 7.78
N LEU A 57 4.72 -5.96 6.85
CA LEU A 57 3.83 -5.32 5.88
C LEU A 57 3.18 -6.35 4.97
N TYR A 58 3.95 -7.34 4.49
CA TYR A 58 3.44 -8.42 3.67
C TYR A 58 2.41 -9.28 4.42
N ALA A 59 2.71 -9.67 5.66
CA ALA A 59 1.78 -10.41 6.51
C ALA A 59 0.52 -9.60 6.83
N LEU A 60 0.65 -8.31 7.17
CA LEU A 60 -0.50 -7.41 7.37
C LEU A 60 -1.35 -7.26 6.12
N SER A 61 -0.74 -7.24 4.94
CA SER A 61 -1.46 -7.16 3.66
C SER A 61 -2.36 -8.39 3.46
N ALA A 62 -1.86 -9.58 3.81
CA ALA A 62 -2.62 -10.82 3.76
C ALA A 62 -3.73 -10.85 4.81
N LEU A 63 -3.43 -10.50 6.06
CA LEU A 63 -4.41 -10.47 7.17
C LEU A 63 -5.55 -9.48 6.89
N LEU A 64 -5.21 -8.28 6.43
CA LEU A 64 -6.17 -7.20 6.17
C LEU A 64 -6.80 -7.32 4.78
N GLN A 65 -6.34 -8.25 3.93
CA GLN A 65 -6.80 -8.45 2.55
C GLN A 65 -6.75 -7.16 1.72
N VAL A 66 -5.64 -6.44 1.82
CA VAL A 66 -5.37 -5.24 1.01
C VAL A 66 -3.95 -5.36 0.47
N PRO A 67 -3.62 -4.79 -0.71
CA PRO A 67 -2.24 -4.81 -1.18
C PRO A 67 -1.33 -4.05 -0.21
N VAL A 68 -0.06 -4.45 -0.08
CA VAL A 68 0.97 -3.77 0.75
C VAL A 68 0.99 -2.26 0.49
N ASP A 69 0.82 -1.92 -0.77
CA ASP A 69 0.72 -0.57 -1.28
C ASP A 69 -0.36 0.29 -0.61
N ARG A 70 -1.48 -0.33 -0.23
CA ARG A 70 -2.59 0.30 0.50
C ARG A 70 -2.27 0.51 1.97
N LEU A 71 -1.21 -0.10 2.50
CA LEU A 71 -0.77 0.12 3.88
C LEU A 71 0.09 1.39 3.98
N LEU A 72 0.87 1.67 2.94
CA LEU A 72 1.86 2.75 2.92
C LEU A 72 1.28 4.05 2.35
N ILE A 73 1.57 5.17 3.01
CA ILE A 73 1.30 6.51 2.47
C ILE A 73 2.64 7.17 2.17
N GLY A 74 2.81 7.68 0.96
CA GLY A 74 3.99 8.42 0.53
C GLY A 74 3.64 9.55 -0.42
N ASN A 75 4.66 10.24 -0.92
CA ASN A 75 4.54 11.35 -1.87
C ASN A 75 4.80 10.93 -3.32
N ARG A 76 4.84 9.62 -3.62
CA ARG A 76 4.99 9.19 -5.01
C ARG A 76 3.78 9.65 -5.82
N GLU A 77 4.02 10.11 -7.03
CA GLU A 77 2.96 10.42 -7.96
C GLU A 77 2.23 9.12 -8.32
N GLU A 78 0.91 9.10 -8.18
CA GLU A 78 0.12 7.99 -8.67
C GLU A 78 0.15 8.01 -10.19
N ASP A 79 0.73 6.97 -10.80
CA ASP A 79 0.66 6.84 -12.25
C ASP A 79 -0.82 6.72 -12.67
N SER A 80 -1.31 7.76 -13.33
CA SER A 80 -2.70 7.86 -13.76
C SER A 80 -3.07 6.70 -14.69
N ARG A 81 -2.11 6.19 -15.48
CA ARG A 81 -2.32 5.02 -16.35
C ARG A 81 -2.56 3.76 -15.52
N TYR A 82 -1.80 3.58 -14.44
CA TYR A 82 -1.97 2.47 -13.50
C TYR A 82 -3.32 2.53 -12.78
N MET A 83 -3.73 3.74 -12.35
CA MET A 83 -5.04 3.94 -11.70
C MET A 83 -6.21 3.66 -12.65
N VAL A 84 -6.13 4.14 -13.89
CA VAL A 84 -7.12 3.79 -14.93
C VAL A 84 -7.16 2.27 -15.13
N MET A 85 -6.01 1.62 -15.35
CA MET A 85 -5.96 0.16 -15.54
C MET A 85 -6.59 -0.62 -14.39
N LYS A 86 -6.43 -0.18 -13.14
CA LYS A 86 -7.00 -0.87 -11.96
C LYS A 86 -8.54 -0.88 -11.97
N CYS A 87 -9.18 0.11 -12.57
CA CYS A 87 -10.63 0.26 -12.64
C CYS A 87 -11.27 -0.38 -13.89
N LEU A 88 -10.47 -0.78 -14.89
CA LEU A 88 -10.97 -1.33 -16.15
C LEU A 88 -11.23 -2.84 -16.09
N ASN A 89 -12.26 -3.29 -16.80
CA ASN A 89 -12.47 -4.71 -17.06
C ASN A 89 -11.45 -5.25 -18.08
N ASN A 90 -11.37 -6.58 -18.24
CA ASN A 90 -10.37 -7.22 -19.12
C ASN A 90 -10.42 -6.73 -20.57
N ARG A 91 -11.63 -6.49 -21.11
CA ARG A 91 -11.80 -5.99 -22.48
C ARG A 91 -11.27 -4.56 -22.62
N GLN A 92 -11.62 -3.70 -21.68
CA GLN A 92 -11.17 -2.31 -21.63
C GLN A 92 -9.66 -2.20 -21.44
N LYS A 93 -9.09 -3.01 -20.53
CA LYS A 93 -7.63 -3.10 -20.35
C LYS A 93 -6.94 -3.44 -21.66
N ARG A 94 -7.44 -4.45 -22.38
CA ARG A 94 -6.84 -4.88 -23.67
C ARG A 94 -6.87 -3.77 -24.71
N ILE A 95 -8.00 -3.07 -24.86
CA ILE A 95 -8.13 -1.93 -25.78
C ILE A 95 -7.17 -0.80 -25.38
N TRP A 96 -7.10 -0.47 -24.10
CA TRP A 96 -6.22 0.57 -23.57
C TRP A 96 -4.74 0.26 -23.82
N THR A 97 -4.32 -0.98 -23.60
CA THR A 97 -2.95 -1.43 -23.87
C THR A 97 -2.58 -1.28 -25.35
N TYR A 98 -3.48 -1.62 -26.29
CA TYR A 98 -3.24 -1.39 -27.71
C TYR A 98 -3.18 0.09 -28.07
N PHE A 99 -4.03 0.92 -27.49
CA PHE A 99 -4.00 2.37 -27.70
C PHE A 99 -2.65 2.98 -27.28
N LEU A 100 -2.10 2.56 -26.13
CA LEU A 100 -0.77 3.01 -25.68
C LEU A 100 0.33 2.52 -26.63
N TYR A 101 0.30 1.23 -26.98
CA TYR A 101 1.28 0.64 -27.91
C TYR A 101 1.30 1.36 -29.26
N MET A 102 0.14 1.66 -29.83
CA MET A 102 0.05 2.37 -31.10
C MET A 102 0.60 3.80 -30.99
N ASN A 103 0.33 4.52 -29.91
CA ASN A 103 0.84 5.90 -29.74
C ASN A 103 2.36 5.96 -29.49
N GLU A 104 2.92 4.99 -28.78
CA GLU A 104 4.37 4.93 -28.53
C GLU A 104 5.15 4.56 -29.80
N ASN A 105 4.56 3.77 -30.70
CA ASN A 105 5.19 3.35 -31.97
C ASN A 105 4.78 4.18 -33.19
N ALA A 106 3.90 5.19 -33.03
CA ALA A 106 3.49 6.09 -34.12
C ALA A 106 4.40 7.33 -34.28
N VAL A 107 5.39 7.52 -33.41
CA VAL A 107 6.32 8.68 -33.41
C VAL A 107 7.74 8.26 -33.87
N SER A 108 7.86 7.21 -34.67
CA SER A 108 9.09 6.80 -35.37
C SER A 108 8.87 6.82 -36.87
#